data_AF-A0A1Y2I5V7-F1
#
_entry.id   AF-A0A1Y2I5V7-F1
#
_cell.length_a   1.000
_cell.length_b   1.000
_cell.length_c   1.000
_cell.angle_alpha   90.00
_cell.angle_beta   90.00
_cell.angle_gamma   90.00
#
_symmetry.space_group_name_H-M   'P 1'
#
loop_
_entity.id
_entity.type
_entity.pdbx_description
1 polymer ?
#
loop_
_entity_poly.entity_id
_entity_poly.type
_entity_poly.pdbx_seq_one_letter_code
_entity_poly.pdbx_strand_id
1 'polypeptide(L)'
;QLQQKIDTLESLVKLLPDSLPLRSNGQAIFGLDTDDLEDLGYAGAINRCFEVNWGMRAHGLRIAERGDKLATTLGILRQVLDKLKPTDDVGLVEIWVDVFLEA
;
A
#
# COMPACT_ATOMS: atom_id res chain seq x y z
N GLN A 1 -2.21 -9.35 13.78
CA GLN A 1 -2.63 -7.93 13.87
C GLN A 1 -2.63 -7.28 12.48
N LEU A 2 -1.53 -7.37 11.72
CA LEU A 2 -1.43 -6.85 10.35
C LEU A 2 -2.59 -7.27 9.41
N GLN A 3 -2.99 -8.55 9.42
CA GLN A 3 -4.15 -9.04 8.66
C GLN A 3 -5.43 -8.24 8.93
N GLN A 4 -5.76 -8.03 10.21
CA GLN A 4 -6.95 -7.28 10.60
C GLN A 4 -6.86 -5.80 10.22
N LYS A 5 -5.66 -5.21 10.28
CA LYS A 5 -5.43 -3.83 9.83
C LYS A 5 -5.68 -3.71 8.33
N ILE A 6 -5.20 -4.66 7.52
CA ILE A 6 -5.47 -4.71 6.08
C ILE A 6 -6.96 -4.90 5.78
N ASP A 7 -7.64 -5.81 6.49
CA ASP A 7 -9.10 -6.01 6.36
C ASP A 7 -9.89 -4.74 6.68
N THR A 8 -9.44 -3.99 7.70
CA THR A 8 -10.02 -2.70 8.09
C THR A 8 -9.81 -1.65 7.02
N LEU A 9 -8.58 -1.53 6.50
CA LEU A 9 -8.25 -0.60 5.43
C LEU A 9 -9.10 -0.84 4.18
N GLU A 10 -9.24 -2.09 3.74
CA GLU A 10 -10.10 -2.45 2.60
C GLU A 10 -11.56 -2.06 2.82
N SER A 11 -12.05 -2.19 4.05
CA SER A 11 -13.42 -1.80 4.40
C SER A 11 -13.59 -0.28 4.34
N LEU A 12 -12.60 0.49 4.83
CA LEU A 12 -12.61 1.95 4.76
C LEU A 12 -12.52 2.47 3.33
N VAL A 13 -11.67 1.87 2.50
CA VAL A 13 -11.53 2.23 1.08
C VAL A 13 -12.87 2.10 0.33
N LYS A 14 -13.67 1.08 0.64
CA LYS A 14 -15.01 0.90 0.04
C LYS A 14 -16.02 1.98 0.45
N LEU A 15 -15.75 2.70 1.54
CA LEU A 15 -16.60 3.77 2.06
C LEU A 15 -16.15 5.17 1.59
N LEU A 16 -15.11 5.25 0.75
CA LEU A 16 -14.65 6.53 0.21
C LEU A 16 -15.75 7.22 -0.60
N PRO A 17 -15.91 8.55 -0.45
CA PRO A 17 -17.00 9.28 -1.06
C PRO A 17 -16.85 9.33 -2.58
N ASP A 18 -17.99 9.33 -3.29
CA ASP A 18 -18.02 9.46 -4.74
C ASP A 18 -17.45 10.79 -5.26
N SER A 19 -17.27 11.78 -4.38
CA SER A 19 -16.62 13.06 -4.67
C SER A 19 -15.12 12.91 -4.97
N LEU A 20 -14.48 11.82 -4.55
CA LEU A 20 -13.11 11.52 -4.96
C LEU A 20 -13.09 11.01 -6.41
N PRO A 21 -12.17 11.51 -7.24
CA PRO A 21 -12.05 11.07 -8.62
C PRO A 21 -11.66 9.58 -8.66
N LEU A 22 -12.15 8.89 -9.70
CA LEU A 22 -11.75 7.51 -9.99
C LEU A 22 -10.31 7.43 -10.48
N ARG A 23 -9.73 8.50 -11.03
CA ARG A 23 -8.33 8.53 -11.45
C ARG A 23 -7.77 9.92 -11.25
N SER A 24 -6.59 9.98 -10.65
CA SER A 24 -5.70 11.13 -10.76
C SER A 24 -4.96 11.02 -12.09
N ASN A 25 -4.94 12.12 -12.87
CA ASN A 25 -4.42 12.14 -14.24
C ASN A 25 -2.97 11.61 -14.29
N GLY A 26 -2.79 10.37 -14.78
CA GLY A 26 -1.49 9.85 -15.21
C GLY A 26 -0.81 8.74 -14.41
N GLN A 27 -1.44 8.05 -13.44
CA GLN A 27 -0.76 6.95 -12.73
C GLN A 27 -1.08 5.54 -13.26
N ALA A 28 0.00 4.84 -13.61
CA ALA A 28 0.03 3.46 -14.05
C ALA A 28 -0.24 2.50 -12.87
N ILE A 29 -0.81 1.33 -13.21
CA ILE A 29 -0.75 0.15 -12.35
C ILE A 29 0.74 -0.09 -12.04
N PHE A 30 1.08 -0.16 -10.77
CA PHE A 30 2.44 -0.41 -10.30
C PHE A 30 2.50 -1.76 -9.57
N GLY A 31 3.71 -2.27 -9.36
CA GLY A 31 3.92 -3.58 -8.76
C GLY A 31 5.22 -3.62 -7.98
N LEU A 32 5.45 -4.76 -7.32
CA LEU A 32 6.73 -5.06 -6.70
C LEU A 32 7.73 -5.40 -7.81
N ASP A 33 8.86 -4.71 -7.80
CA ASP A 33 9.96 -4.97 -8.73
C ASP A 33 10.64 -6.30 -8.38
N THR A 34 11.01 -7.09 -9.38
CA THR A 34 11.59 -8.43 -9.17
C THR A 34 12.98 -8.35 -8.58
N ASP A 35 13.77 -7.35 -8.97
CA ASP A 35 15.14 -7.18 -8.48
C ASP A 35 15.08 -6.73 -7.01
N ASP A 36 14.18 -5.80 -6.67
CA ASP A 36 13.94 -5.42 -5.27
C ASP A 36 13.43 -6.59 -4.41
N LEU A 37 12.63 -7.50 -4.97
CA LEU A 37 12.17 -8.70 -4.27
C LEU A 37 13.32 -9.68 -3.97
N GLU A 38 14.25 -9.84 -4.91
CA GLU A 38 15.43 -10.69 -4.74
C GLU A 38 16.43 -10.09 -3.75
N ASP A 39 16.67 -8.79 -3.83
CA ASP A 39 17.68 -8.09 -3.04
C ASP A 39 17.20 -7.73 -1.63
N LEU A 40 15.94 -7.33 -1.48
CA LEU A 40 15.41 -6.73 -0.24
C LEU A 40 14.31 -7.57 0.43
N GLY A 41 13.81 -8.60 -0.27
CA GLY A 41 12.62 -9.35 0.14
C GLY A 41 11.33 -8.52 0.06
N TYR A 42 10.20 -9.15 0.44
CA TYR A 42 8.88 -8.52 0.29
C TYR A 42 8.70 -7.22 1.09
N ALA A 43 9.26 -7.15 2.31
CA ALA A 43 9.18 -5.98 3.16
C ALA A 43 9.97 -4.77 2.59
N GLY A 44 11.15 -5.01 2.03
CA GLY A 44 11.93 -3.94 1.41
C GLY A 44 11.35 -3.52 0.05
N ALA A 45 10.93 -4.48 -0.77
CA ALA A 45 10.32 -4.22 -2.07
C ALA A 45 9.03 -3.40 -1.93
N ILE A 46 8.15 -3.70 -0.97
CA ILE A 46 6.94 -2.90 -0.74
C ILE A 46 7.29 -1.50 -0.25
N ASN A 47 8.30 -1.35 0.62
CA ASN A 47 8.72 -0.04 1.10
C ASN A 47 9.12 0.87 -0.06
N ARG A 48 10.04 0.40 -0.92
CA ARG A 48 10.49 1.17 -2.08
C ARG A 48 9.36 1.43 -3.07
N CYS A 49 8.53 0.44 -3.33
CA CYS A 49 7.36 0.56 -4.19
C CYS A 49 6.40 1.67 -3.71
N PHE A 50 6.09 1.71 -2.42
CA PHE A 50 5.15 2.68 -1.85
C PHE A 50 5.78 4.07 -1.68
N GLU A 51 7.07 4.17 -1.36
CA GLU A 51 7.79 5.45 -1.38
C GLU A 51 7.71 6.12 -2.76
N VAL A 52 7.92 5.35 -3.84
CA VAL A 52 7.88 5.89 -5.21
C VAL A 52 6.46 6.30 -5.62
N ASN A 53 5.45 5.48 -5.32
CA ASN A 53 4.10 5.67 -5.85
C ASN A 53 3.25 6.61 -5.00
N TRP A 54 3.40 6.57 -3.69
CA TRP A 54 2.63 7.36 -2.74
C TRP A 54 3.43 8.52 -2.17
N GLY A 55 4.69 8.24 -1.81
CA GLY A 55 5.53 9.15 -1.04
C GLY A 55 4.92 9.49 0.32
N MET A 56 5.76 10.00 1.23
CA MET A 56 5.26 10.64 2.44
C MET A 56 5.38 12.16 2.29
N ARG A 57 4.25 12.88 2.39
CA ARG A 57 4.27 14.34 2.44
C ARG A 57 4.54 14.79 3.86
N ALA A 58 4.93 16.06 4.04
CA ALA A 58 5.15 16.67 5.36
C ALA A 58 3.92 16.61 6.29
N HIS A 59 2.73 16.32 5.75
CA HIS A 59 1.46 16.20 6.49
C HIS A 59 0.90 14.76 6.49
N GLY A 60 1.74 13.76 6.22
CA GLY A 60 1.32 12.37 6.09
C GLY A 60 0.92 11.99 4.66
N LEU A 61 0.39 10.79 4.52
CA LEU A 61 -0.13 10.28 3.25
C LEU A 61 -1.44 11.01 2.91
N ARG A 62 -1.65 11.30 1.61
CA ARG A 62 -2.91 11.87 1.13
C ARG A 62 -3.54 10.97 0.07
N ILE A 63 -4.70 10.42 0.38
CA ILE A 63 -5.53 9.69 -0.57
C ILE A 63 -6.38 10.73 -1.33
N ALA A 64 -6.08 10.91 -2.62
CA ALA A 64 -6.73 11.90 -3.48
C ALA A 64 -7.60 11.27 -4.57
N GLU A 65 -7.69 9.94 -4.60
CA GLU A 65 -8.50 9.18 -5.54
C GLU A 65 -9.04 7.90 -4.89
N ARG A 66 -10.04 7.29 -5.51
CA ARG A 66 -10.67 6.03 -5.06
C ARG A 66 -10.56 4.90 -6.08
N GLY A 67 -9.62 5.00 -7.01
CA GLY A 67 -9.53 4.13 -8.17
C GLY A 67 -8.37 3.15 -8.17
N ASP A 68 -7.84 2.93 -9.37
CA ASP A 68 -6.93 1.83 -9.68
C ASP A 68 -5.64 1.86 -8.85
N LYS A 69 -5.12 3.04 -8.48
CA LYS A 69 -3.92 3.13 -7.64
C LYS A 69 -4.16 2.56 -6.25
N LEU A 70 -5.30 2.91 -5.66
CA LEU A 70 -5.68 2.45 -4.34
C LEU A 70 -6.03 0.95 -4.37
N ALA A 71 -6.72 0.49 -5.41
CA ALA A 71 -6.96 -0.94 -5.62
C ALA A 71 -5.65 -1.73 -5.79
N THR A 72 -4.69 -1.21 -6.55
CA THR A 72 -3.36 -1.80 -6.75
C THR A 72 -2.61 -1.88 -5.42
N THR A 73 -2.69 -0.83 -4.59
CA THR A 73 -2.06 -0.79 -3.26
C THR A 73 -2.59 -1.89 -2.35
N LEU A 74 -3.92 -2.06 -2.30
CA LEU A 74 -4.54 -3.14 -1.53
C LEU A 74 -4.13 -4.51 -2.06
N GLY A 75 -4.07 -4.68 -3.37
CA GLY A 75 -3.59 -5.91 -4.01
C GLY A 75 -2.14 -6.26 -3.62
N ILE A 76 -1.25 -5.27 -3.60
CA ILE A 76 0.14 -5.45 -3.18
C ILE A 76 0.23 -5.79 -1.69
N LEU A 77 -0.53 -5.10 -0.82
CA LEU A 77 -0.56 -5.40 0.60
C LEU A 77 -1.00 -6.85 0.87
N ARG A 78 -2.01 -7.33 0.14
CA ARG A 78 -2.46 -8.73 0.20
C ARG A 78 -1.41 -9.70 -0.29
N GLN A 79 -0.83 -9.41 -1.46
CA GLN A 79 0.24 -10.23 -2.03
C GLN A 79 1.41 -10.36 -1.05
N VAL A 80 1.83 -9.27 -0.42
CA VAL A 80 2.93 -9.27 0.56
C VAL A 80 2.52 -10.07 1.79
N LEU A 81 1.33 -9.84 2.34
CA LEU A 81 0.84 -10.56 3.52
C LEU A 81 0.85 -12.09 3.32
N ASP A 82 0.46 -12.56 2.13
CA ASP A 82 0.45 -13.99 1.79
C ASP A 82 1.85 -14.59 1.62
N LYS A 83 2.87 -13.75 1.41
CA LYS A 83 4.25 -14.16 1.11
C LYS A 83 5.22 -13.93 2.25
N LEU A 84 4.85 -13.10 3.24
CA LEU A 84 5.64 -12.85 4.43
C LEU A 84 5.88 -14.15 5.20
N LYS A 85 7.14 -14.39 5.52
CA LYS A 85 7.60 -15.46 6.41
C LYS A 85 7.75 -14.91 7.84
N PRO A 86 7.73 -15.76 8.87
CA PRO A 86 7.94 -15.33 10.25
C PRO A 86 9.27 -14.61 10.53
N THR A 87 10.25 -14.80 9.64
CA THR A 87 11.58 -14.17 9.71
C THR A 87 11.66 -12.82 9.00
N ASP A 88 10.62 -12.43 8.26
CA ASP A 88 10.62 -11.19 7.50
C ASP A 88 10.33 -10.00 8.42
N ASP A 89 10.89 -8.84 8.07
CA ASP A 89 10.63 -7.60 8.80
C ASP A 89 9.22 -7.07 8.48
N VAL A 90 8.24 -7.60 9.21
CA VAL A 90 6.84 -7.19 9.11
C VAL A 90 6.60 -5.75 9.55
N GLY A 91 7.55 -5.13 10.27
CA GLY A 91 7.41 -3.79 10.83
C GLY A 91 7.25 -2.73 9.74
N LEU A 92 7.99 -2.84 8.64
CA LEU A 92 7.83 -1.92 7.50
C LEU A 92 6.45 -2.02 6.85
N VAL A 93 5.92 -3.23 6.71
CA VAL A 93 4.58 -3.44 6.14
C VAL A 93 3.51 -2.88 7.07
N GLU A 94 3.68 -3.07 8.38
CA GLU A 94 2.77 -2.53 9.39
C GLU A 94 2.78 -1.00 9.41
N ILE A 95 3.96 -0.36 9.32
CA ILE A 95 4.07 1.10 9.22
C ILE A 95 3.28 1.63 8.02
N TRP A 96 3.42 0.99 6.86
CA TRP A 96 2.67 1.42 5.68
C TRP A 96 1.16 1.29 5.88
N VAL A 97 0.70 0.16 6.42
CA VAL A 97 -0.73 -0.03 6.68
C VAL A 97 -1.25 1.01 7.68
N ASP A 98 -0.49 1.34 8.71
CA ASP A 98 -0.87 2.36 9.69
C ASP A 98 -0.95 3.75 9.04
N VAL A 99 0.03 4.10 8.20
CA VAL A 99 0.01 5.35 7.41
C VAL A 99 -1.22 5.44 6.49
N PHE A 100 -1.67 4.32 5.92
CA PHE A 100 -2.91 4.29 5.13
C PHE A 100 -4.18 4.41 5.96
N LEU A 101 -4.19 3.87 7.19
CA LEU A 101 -5.33 3.96 8.11
C LEU A 101 -5.49 5.38 8.69
N GLU A 102 -4.41 6.15 8.77
CA GLU A 102 -4.39 7.53 9.27
C GLU A 102 -4.68 8.61 8.21
N ALA A 103 -4.69 8.24 6.92
CA ALA A 103 -4.82 9.16 5.78
C ALA A 103 -6.28 9.56 5.45
#